data_AF-A0A7X7KDC3-F1
#
_entry.id   AF-A0A7X7KDC3-F1
#
_cell.length_a   1.000
_cell.length_b   1.000
_cell.length_c   1.000
_cell.angle_alpha   90.00
_cell.angle_beta   90.00
_cell.angle_gamma   90.00
#
_symmetry.space_group_name_H-M   'P 1'
#
loop_
_entity.id
_entity.type
_entity.pdbx_description
1 polymer ?
#
loop_
_entity_poly.entity_id
_entity_poly.type
_entity_poly.pdbx_seq_one_letter_code
_entity_poly.pdbx_strand_id
1 'polypeptide(L)'
;MPAITRRKAIASLGIFGASTALAGCDATEGKHFSARANVEKLNADGKPSHVRQWSYVNLDSEAVAADAYRIYPDGGCMYAVFGSVIRALAKRVGEPFISFPFEMMRYGDGGVGGWGSLCGVVNGAAALIGL
;
A
#
# COMPACT_ATOMS: atom_id res chain seq x y z
N MET A 1 12.05 -5.80 43.14
CA MET A 1 11.38 -4.92 42.16
C MET A 1 10.87 -5.79 41.01
N PRO A 2 9.55 -5.92 40.79
CA PRO A 2 9.03 -6.76 39.72
C PRO A 2 9.36 -6.13 38.36
N ALA A 3 9.99 -6.90 37.46
CA ALA A 3 10.36 -6.45 36.13
C ALA A 3 9.11 -6.19 35.27
N ILE A 4 8.94 -4.95 34.81
CA ILE A 4 7.85 -4.59 33.90
C ILE A 4 8.24 -5.01 32.48
N THR A 5 7.59 -6.07 31.99
CA THR A 5 7.72 -6.51 30.60
C THR A 5 6.83 -5.65 29.69
N ARG A 6 7.32 -5.36 28.47
CA ARG A 6 6.64 -4.52 27.45
C ARG A 6 5.14 -4.79 27.28
N ARG A 7 4.70 -6.05 27.44
CA ARG A 7 3.27 -6.44 27.38
C ARG A 7 2.41 -5.74 28.44
N LYS A 8 2.93 -5.50 29.64
CA LYS A 8 2.20 -4.84 30.73
C LYS A 8 2.10 -3.33 30.54
N ALA A 9 3.07 -2.71 29.86
CA ALA A 9 3.05 -1.26 29.57
C ALA A 9 2.05 -0.87 28.47
N ILE A 10 1.88 -1.73 27.45
CA ILE A 10 0.93 -1.49 26.36
C ILE A 10 -0.52 -1.73 26.82
N ALA A 11 -0.75 -2.72 27.69
CA ALA A 11 -2.08 -3.00 28.23
C ALA A 11 -2.64 -1.85 29.10
N SER A 12 -1.78 -1.11 29.82
CA SER A 12 -2.21 0.02 30.64
C SER A 12 -2.57 1.28 29.84
N LEU A 13 -2.13 1.40 28.59
CA LEU A 13 -2.41 2.55 27.72
C LEU A 13 -3.63 2.35 26.81
N GLY A 14 -4.08 1.11 26.62
CA GLY A 14 -5.19 0.76 25.72
C GLY A 14 -6.60 1.00 26.26
N ILE A 15 -6.77 1.40 27.53
CA ILE A 15 -8.09 1.48 28.18
C ILE A 15 -8.79 2.84 27.98
N PHE A 16 -8.12 3.85 27.40
CA PHE A 16 -8.71 5.19 27.21
C PHE A 16 -9.17 5.51 25.77
N GLY A 17 -9.07 4.58 24.81
CA GLY A 17 -9.37 4.86 23.39
C GLY A 17 -10.59 4.16 22.79
N ALA A 18 -11.30 3.33 23.54
CA ALA A 18 -12.31 2.41 22.99
C ALA A 18 -13.78 2.82 23.27
N SER A 19 -14.07 4.12 23.41
CA SER A 19 -15.43 4.58 23.72
C SER A 19 -15.74 5.94 23.09
N THR A 20 -15.93 5.99 21.77
CA THR A 20 -16.91 6.85 21.06
C THR A 20 -16.71 6.80 19.54
N ALA A 21 -17.42 5.89 18.85
CA ALA A 21 -17.95 6.11 17.49
C ALA A 21 -18.80 4.89 17.03
N LEU A 22 -19.83 4.54 17.80
CA LEU A 22 -20.94 3.70 17.34
C LEU A 22 -22.18 4.58 17.07
N ALA A 23 -22.02 5.61 16.24
CA ALA A 23 -23.14 6.41 15.72
C ALA A 23 -22.77 6.95 14.34
N GLY A 24 -23.10 6.18 13.31
CA GLY A 24 -22.85 6.55 11.92
C GLY A 24 -23.19 5.45 10.92
N CYS A 25 -24.24 4.65 11.17
CA CYS A 25 -24.95 3.99 10.08
C CYS A 25 -25.82 5.06 9.41
N ASP A 26 -25.28 5.73 8.40
CA ASP A 26 -26.11 6.34 7.38
C ASP A 26 -25.76 5.69 6.05
N ALA A 27 -26.67 4.83 5.60
CA ALA A 27 -26.64 4.22 4.28
C ALA A 27 -27.15 5.25 3.27
N THR A 28 -26.30 6.20 2.92
CA THR A 28 -26.54 7.12 1.81
C THR A 28 -25.32 7.20 0.90
N GLU A 29 -25.55 6.77 -0.35
CA GLU A 29 -24.81 7.12 -1.56
C GLU A 29 -23.48 6.42 -1.83
N GLY A 30 -23.59 5.14 -2.21
CA GLY A 30 -22.63 4.41 -3.05
C GLY A 30 -22.54 4.93 -4.49
N LYS A 31 -22.21 6.21 -4.67
CA LYS A 31 -21.74 6.77 -5.95
C LYS A 31 -20.56 7.68 -5.62
N HIS A 32 -19.57 7.73 -6.51
CA HIS A 32 -18.32 8.51 -6.40
C HIS A 32 -17.09 7.81 -5.79
N PHE A 33 -16.85 6.52 -6.14
CA PHE A 33 -15.49 6.16 -6.57
C PHE A 33 -15.34 6.67 -8.00
N SER A 34 -15.20 7.99 -8.14
CA SER A 34 -14.87 8.60 -9.43
C SER A 34 -13.39 8.33 -9.67
N ALA A 35 -13.11 7.27 -10.42
CA ALA A 35 -11.87 7.17 -11.15
C ALA A 35 -11.72 8.48 -11.94
N ARG A 36 -10.88 9.39 -11.46
CA ARG A 36 -10.54 10.61 -12.20
C ARG A 36 -9.82 10.15 -13.47
N ALA A 37 -10.59 10.03 -14.54
CA ALA A 37 -10.09 9.96 -15.90
C ALA A 37 -9.18 11.18 -16.14
N ASN A 38 -8.09 10.90 -16.86
CA ASN A 38 -6.98 11.80 -17.13
C ASN A 38 -7.45 13.19 -17.60
N VAL A 39 -7.22 14.21 -16.79
CA VAL A 39 -7.11 15.59 -17.26
C VAL A 39 -5.63 15.84 -17.47
N GLU A 40 -5.18 15.70 -18.71
CA GLU A 40 -3.82 16.02 -19.12
C GLU A 40 -3.64 17.54 -19.09
N LYS A 41 -3.06 18.05 -18.01
CA LYS A 41 -2.68 19.47 -17.90
C LYS A 41 -1.25 19.64 -18.43
N LEU A 42 -1.13 20.15 -19.65
CA LEU A 42 0.14 20.70 -20.15
C LEU A 42 0.54 21.90 -19.29
N ASN A 43 1.84 22.03 -18.96
CA ASN A 43 2.35 23.25 -18.34
C ASN A 43 2.33 24.41 -19.37
N ALA A 44 2.39 25.65 -18.86
CA ALA A 44 2.39 26.88 -19.66
C ALA A 44 3.49 26.94 -20.74
N ASP A 45 4.54 26.12 -20.62
CA ASP A 45 5.68 26.05 -21.56
C ASP A 45 5.54 24.95 -22.63
N GLY A 46 4.37 24.29 -22.74
CA GLY A 46 4.13 23.22 -23.72
C GLY A 46 4.94 21.93 -23.48
N LYS A 47 5.71 21.87 -22.39
CA LYS A 47 6.39 20.66 -21.92
C LYS A 47 5.43 19.83 -21.06
N PRO A 48 5.52 18.48 -21.07
CA PRO A 48 4.74 17.67 -20.16
C PRO A 48 5.06 18.16 -18.75
N SER A 49 4.02 18.63 -18.08
CA SER A 49 4.09 18.85 -16.64
C SER A 49 4.47 17.52 -16.00
N HIS A 50 5.09 17.54 -14.82
CA HIS A 50 5.54 16.34 -14.09
C HIS A 50 4.38 15.42 -13.64
N VAL A 51 3.22 15.54 -14.28
CA VAL A 51 1.94 14.93 -13.99
C VAL A 51 1.97 13.49 -14.52
N ARG A 52 2.38 12.61 -13.61
CA ARG A 52 2.15 11.15 -13.53
C ARG A 52 2.70 10.31 -14.69
N GLN A 53 4.01 10.03 -14.64
CA GLN A 53 4.62 8.92 -15.38
C GLN A 53 4.04 7.54 -14.98
N TRP A 54 3.44 7.44 -13.79
CA TRP A 54 2.88 6.21 -13.24
C TRP A 54 1.40 6.04 -13.65
N SER A 55 1.18 5.50 -14.85
CA SER A 55 -0.16 5.22 -15.37
C SER A 55 -0.63 3.83 -14.96
N TYR A 56 -1.72 3.77 -14.20
CA TYR A 56 -2.31 2.52 -13.73
C TYR A 56 -3.38 2.00 -14.70
N VAL A 57 -3.41 0.67 -14.84
CA VAL A 57 -4.46 -0.06 -15.56
C VAL A 57 -5.14 -1.04 -14.63
N ASN A 58 -6.39 -1.41 -14.94
CA ASN A 58 -7.07 -2.46 -14.19
C ASN A 58 -6.31 -3.79 -14.32
N LEU A 59 -6.06 -4.41 -13.17
CA LEU A 59 -5.37 -5.70 -13.06
C LEU A 59 -6.37 -6.78 -12.65
N ASP A 60 -6.02 -8.03 -12.99
CA ASP A 60 -6.69 -9.20 -12.43
C ASP A 60 -6.24 -9.40 -10.97
N SER A 61 -7.16 -9.19 -10.04
CA SER A 61 -6.91 -9.31 -8.61
C SER A 61 -6.50 -10.72 -8.18
N GLU A 62 -7.04 -11.77 -8.81
CA GLU A 62 -6.71 -13.15 -8.43
C GLU A 62 -5.30 -13.52 -8.86
N ALA A 63 -4.92 -13.15 -10.08
CA ALA A 63 -3.56 -13.35 -10.57
C ALA A 63 -2.53 -12.56 -9.75
N VAL A 64 -2.84 -11.32 -9.36
CA VAL A 64 -1.96 -10.49 -8.51
C VAL A 64 -1.85 -11.08 -7.11
N ALA A 65 -2.94 -11.56 -6.52
CA ALA A 65 -2.92 -12.20 -5.21
C ALA A 65 -2.09 -13.49 -5.22
N ALA A 66 -2.28 -14.35 -6.24
CA ALA A 66 -1.49 -15.56 -6.41
C ALA A 66 0.00 -15.24 -6.57
N ASP A 67 0.36 -14.20 -7.34
CA ASP A 67 1.75 -13.77 -7.49
C ASP A 67 2.33 -13.25 -6.18
N ALA A 68 1.55 -12.50 -5.38
CA ALA A 68 1.97 -12.01 -4.07
C ALA A 68 2.31 -13.16 -3.12
N TYR A 69 1.44 -14.17 -3.00
CA TYR A 69 1.73 -15.36 -2.19
C TYR A 69 2.95 -16.12 -2.71
N ARG A 70 3.12 -16.22 -4.03
CA ARG A 70 4.25 -16.89 -4.66
C ARG A 70 5.59 -16.23 -4.33
N ILE A 71 5.67 -14.90 -4.32
CA ILE A 71 6.92 -14.16 -4.07
C ILE A 71 7.12 -13.77 -2.61
N TYR A 72 6.14 -14.04 -1.74
CA TYR A 72 6.25 -13.75 -0.30
C TYR A 72 7.51 -14.32 0.36
N PRO A 73 7.93 -15.58 0.11
CA PRO A 73 9.15 -16.13 0.70
C PRO A 73 10.41 -15.36 0.33
N ASP A 74 10.41 -14.65 -0.80
CA ASP A 74 11.59 -13.96 -1.28
C ASP A 74 11.91 -12.76 -0.39
N GLY A 75 10.91 -11.97 0.03
CA GLY A 75 11.15 -10.67 0.69
C GLY A 75 10.13 -10.20 1.72
N GLY A 76 9.17 -11.04 2.10
CA GLY A 76 8.18 -10.73 3.14
C GLY A 76 6.95 -9.98 2.65
N CYS A 77 6.11 -9.54 3.59
CA CYS A 77 4.73 -9.11 3.31
C CYS A 77 4.62 -7.82 2.48
N MET A 78 5.45 -6.81 2.76
CA MET A 78 5.45 -5.57 1.98
C MET A 78 6.00 -5.79 0.56
N TYR A 79 7.13 -6.50 0.46
CA TYR A 79 7.74 -6.89 -0.81
C TYR A 79 6.76 -7.65 -1.70
N ALA A 80 6.02 -8.60 -1.13
CA ALA A 80 5.07 -9.42 -1.85
C ALA A 80 3.96 -8.63 -2.55
N VAL A 81 3.29 -7.75 -1.80
CA VAL A 81 2.12 -7.00 -2.28
C VAL A 81 2.54 -5.90 -3.24
N PHE A 82 3.62 -5.19 -2.92
CA PHE A 82 4.12 -4.14 -3.81
C PHE A 82 4.68 -4.76 -5.10
N GLY A 83 5.51 -5.80 -4.98
CA GLY A 83 6.15 -6.47 -6.10
C GLY A 83 5.15 -7.13 -7.04
N SER A 84 4.11 -7.79 -6.55
CA SER A 84 3.11 -8.44 -7.43
C SER A 84 2.37 -7.44 -8.32
N VAL A 85 2.01 -6.27 -7.77
CA VAL A 85 1.34 -5.19 -8.51
C VAL A 85 2.28 -4.57 -9.54
N ILE A 86 3.51 -4.21 -9.15
CA ILE A 86 4.49 -3.62 -10.08
C ILE A 86 4.82 -4.59 -11.21
N ARG A 87 5.00 -5.88 -10.92
CA ARG A 87 5.26 -6.91 -11.95
C ARG A 87 4.08 -7.08 -12.90
N ALA A 88 2.85 -7.01 -12.39
CA ALA A 88 1.66 -7.06 -13.22
C ALA A 88 1.52 -5.81 -14.12
N LEU A 89 1.81 -4.62 -13.58
CA LEU A 89 1.85 -3.37 -14.36
C LEU A 89 2.98 -3.37 -15.38
N ALA A 90 4.17 -3.86 -15.03
CA ALA A 90 5.31 -4.00 -15.94
C ALA A 90 4.96 -4.87 -17.15
N LYS A 91 4.20 -5.95 -16.97
CA LYS A 91 3.73 -6.81 -18.07
C LYS A 91 2.68 -6.13 -18.97
N ARG A 92 1.89 -5.19 -18.43
CA ARG A 92 0.73 -4.60 -19.13
C ARG A 92 1.00 -3.21 -19.71
N VAL A 93 1.85 -2.44 -19.06
CA VAL A 93 2.14 -1.03 -19.35
C VAL A 93 3.59 -0.84 -19.77
N GLY A 94 4.52 -1.60 -19.17
CA GLY A 94 5.95 -1.46 -19.42
C GLY A 94 6.61 -0.44 -18.50
N GLU A 95 7.40 0.48 -19.06
CA GLU A 95 8.00 1.56 -18.29
C GLU A 95 6.95 2.53 -17.75
N PRO A 96 7.16 3.14 -16.56
CA PRO A 96 8.35 3.05 -15.70
C PRO A 96 8.35 1.84 -14.72
N PHE A 97 7.38 0.93 -14.80
CA PHE A 97 7.23 -0.17 -13.84
C PHE A 97 8.28 -1.27 -14.01
N ILE A 98 8.82 -1.46 -15.22
CA ILE A 98 9.90 -2.43 -15.48
C ILE A 98 11.16 -2.02 -14.72
N SER A 99 11.52 -0.73 -14.75
CA SER A 99 12.74 -0.22 -14.13
C SER A 99 12.61 0.11 -12.63
N PHE A 100 11.44 -0.11 -12.02
CA PHE A 100 11.22 0.23 -10.61
C PHE A 100 11.93 -0.78 -9.68
N PRO A 101 12.80 -0.32 -8.74
CA PRO A 101 13.57 -1.20 -7.85
C PRO A 101 12.73 -1.64 -6.64
N PHE A 102 11.71 -2.49 -6.85
CA PHE A 102 10.78 -2.88 -5.79
C PHE A 102 11.40 -3.78 -4.70
N GLU A 103 12.62 -4.29 -4.91
CA GLU A 103 13.41 -5.00 -3.91
C GLU A 103 13.64 -4.17 -2.65
N MET A 104 13.61 -2.85 -2.75
CA MET A 104 13.71 -1.97 -1.58
C MET A 104 12.61 -2.26 -0.54
N MET A 105 11.44 -2.77 -0.95
CA MET A 105 10.28 -3.00 -0.10
C MET A 105 10.44 -4.13 0.93
N ARG A 106 11.57 -4.85 0.92
CA ARG A 106 11.94 -5.81 1.96
C ARG A 106 12.04 -5.17 3.35
N TYR A 107 12.29 -3.86 3.44
CA TYR A 107 12.35 -3.16 4.73
C TYR A 107 11.04 -3.28 5.54
N GLY A 108 9.91 -3.44 4.85
CA GLY A 108 8.60 -3.60 5.46
C GLY A 108 8.32 -5.01 5.96
N ASP A 109 9.28 -5.94 5.91
CA ASP A 109 9.06 -7.28 6.44
C ASP A 109 8.96 -7.30 7.97
N GLY A 110 8.09 -8.16 8.48
CA GLY A 110 7.57 -8.07 9.84
C GLY A 110 6.81 -6.76 10.09
N GLY A 111 6.66 -5.90 9.07
CA GLY A 111 6.12 -4.51 9.01
C GLY A 111 7.14 -3.32 8.88
N VAL A 112 8.46 -3.44 9.07
CA VAL A 112 8.93 -3.14 10.43
C VAL A 112 10.33 -3.66 10.74
N GLY A 113 10.96 -4.39 9.82
CA GLY A 113 12.21 -5.09 10.08
C GLY A 113 12.17 -5.94 11.36
N GLY A 114 11.01 -6.51 11.68
CA GLY A 114 10.77 -7.29 12.92
C GLY A 114 10.34 -6.54 14.20
N TRP A 115 10.32 -5.20 14.25
CA TRP A 115 9.80 -4.37 15.38
C TRP A 115 8.30 -4.52 15.81
N GLY A 116 7.45 -5.27 15.12
CA GLY A 116 5.99 -5.38 15.29
C GLY A 116 5.11 -4.11 15.20
N SER A 117 5.47 -3.03 14.49
CA SER A 117 4.70 -1.76 14.50
C SER A 117 3.47 -1.70 13.59
N LEU A 118 3.56 -2.06 12.30
CA LEU A 118 2.45 -1.99 11.33
C LEU A 118 2.42 -3.20 10.38
N CYS A 119 1.34 -3.38 9.63
CA CYS A 119 1.25 -4.46 8.64
C CYS A 119 1.98 -4.08 7.34
N GLY A 120 2.99 -4.86 6.95
CA GLY A 120 3.75 -4.60 5.73
C GLY A 120 2.91 -4.64 4.46
N VAL A 121 1.85 -5.46 4.40
CA VAL A 121 0.89 -5.48 3.28
C VAL A 121 0.25 -4.10 3.09
N VAL A 122 -0.23 -3.49 4.18
CA VAL A 122 -0.88 -2.18 4.14
C VAL A 122 0.12 -1.08 3.77
N ASN A 123 1.34 -1.16 4.29
CA ASN A 123 2.41 -0.24 3.93
C ASN A 123 2.78 -0.31 2.44
N GLY A 124 2.89 -1.53 1.90
CA GLY A 124 3.15 -1.75 0.47
C GLY A 124 2.01 -1.21 -0.41
N ALA A 125 0.76 -1.46 -0.03
CA ALA A 125 -0.40 -0.91 -0.73
C ALA A 125 -0.43 0.64 -0.69
N ALA A 126 -0.11 1.25 0.45
CA ALA A 126 -0.01 2.70 0.57
C ALA A 126 1.13 3.26 -0.29
N ALA A 127 2.27 2.58 -0.36
CA ALA A 127 3.38 2.97 -1.21
C ALA A 127 3.00 2.94 -2.70
N LEU A 128 2.22 1.95 -3.15
CA LEU A 128 1.69 1.92 -4.53
C LEU A 128 0.80 3.12 -4.82
N ILE A 129 -0.12 3.45 -3.91
CA ILE A 129 -1.04 4.59 -4.06
C ILE A 129 -0.25 5.93 -4.14
N GLY A 130 0.94 5.99 -3.54
CA GLY A 130 1.82 7.16 -3.54
C GLY A 130 2.67 7.38 -4.79
N LEU A 131 2.66 6.46 -5.76
CA LEU A 131 3.33 6.61 -7.06
C LEU A 131 2.54 7.52 -8.01
#